data_AF-A0A952HQD5-F1
#
_entry.id   AF-A0A952HQD5-F1
#
_cell.length_a   1.000
_cell.length_b   1.000
_cell.length_c   1.000
_cell.angle_alpha   90.00
_cell.angle_beta   90.00
_cell.angle_gamma   90.00
#
_symmetry.space_group_name_H-M   'P 1'
#
loop_
_entity.id
_entity.type
_entity.pdbx_description
1 polymer ?
#
loop_
_entity_poly.entity_id
_entity_poly.type
_entity_poly.pdbx_seq_one_letter_code
_entity_poly.pdbx_strand_id
1 'polypeptide(L)'
;GNLIKLAQRLRSDANIDARGADARGDNAAIPFIVGTMSRGNDERGTFSDFSAEKQRVDDAHRNFPNLVPFAAVAIADDLVPPAYPCGQGSCIHFGAAAYRELGVRYYEALQSVISATN
;
A
#
# COMPACT_ATOMS: atom_id res chain seq x y z
N GLY A 1 -8.45 -11.18 9.90
CA GLY A 1 -6.98 -11.11 9.77
C GLY A 1 -6.44 -9.85 10.43
N ASN A 2 -5.11 -9.73 10.60
CA ASN A 2 -4.49 -8.58 11.28
C ASN A 2 -4.75 -7.25 10.57
N LEU A 3 -4.70 -7.22 9.23
CA LEU A 3 -4.98 -6.02 8.43
C LEU A 3 -6.43 -5.51 8.60
N ILE A 4 -7.41 -6.42 8.70
CA ILE A 4 -8.81 -6.06 8.96
C ILE A 4 -8.93 -5.40 10.33
N LYS A 5 -8.36 -6.02 11.38
CA LYS A 5 -8.40 -5.48 12.75
C LYS A 5 -7.69 -4.13 12.84
N LEU A 6 -6.58 -3.96 12.12
CA LEU A 6 -5.85 -2.69 12.06
C LEU A 6 -6.73 -1.59 11.43
N ALA A 7 -7.34 -1.86 10.27
CA ALA A 7 -8.21 -0.89 9.60
C ALA A 7 -9.42 -0.50 10.45
N GLN A 8 -10.07 -1.49 11.08
CA GLN A 8 -11.20 -1.26 11.99
C GLN A 8 -10.80 -0.36 13.16
N ARG A 9 -9.70 -0.68 13.86
CA ARG A 9 -9.22 0.16 14.97
C ARG A 9 -8.82 1.55 14.52
N LEU A 10 -8.13 1.69 13.38
CA LEU A 10 -7.76 3.01 12.87
C LEU A 10 -8.99 3.87 12.56
N ARG A 11 -10.11 3.29 12.13
CA ARG A 11 -11.37 4.03 11.92
C ARG A 11 -12.10 4.37 13.20
N SER A 12 -12.10 3.45 14.15
CA SER A 12 -12.86 3.59 15.40
C SER A 12 -12.12 4.47 16.42
N ASP A 13 -10.80 4.36 16.48
CA ASP A 13 -9.97 4.99 17.52
C ASP A 13 -9.35 6.33 17.07
N ALA A 14 -9.41 6.67 15.78
CA ALA A 14 -8.92 7.96 15.31
C ALA A 14 -9.70 9.11 15.94
N ASN A 15 -8.99 10.13 16.43
CA ASN A 15 -9.58 11.36 16.96
C ASN A 15 -10.61 11.94 15.99
N ILE A 16 -11.78 12.34 16.50
CA ILE A 16 -12.83 12.97 15.69
C ILE A 16 -12.27 14.24 15.02
N ASP A 17 -12.46 14.34 13.71
CA ASP A 17 -12.04 15.48 12.89
C ASP A 17 -13.27 16.25 12.37
N ALA A 18 -13.07 17.17 11.44
CA ALA A 18 -14.13 18.00 10.86
C ALA A 18 -15.29 17.21 10.21
N ARG A 19 -15.12 15.91 9.93
CA ARG A 19 -16.17 15.03 9.42
C ARG A 19 -17.15 14.55 10.51
N GLY A 20 -16.85 14.81 11.79
CA GLY A 20 -17.71 14.46 12.91
C GLY A 20 -17.60 12.99 13.36
N ALA A 21 -18.35 12.66 14.42
CA ALA A 21 -18.32 11.33 15.04
C ALA A 21 -18.89 10.23 14.12
N ASP A 22 -19.81 10.59 13.23
CA ASP A 22 -20.44 9.66 12.27
C ASP A 22 -19.45 9.12 11.23
N ALA A 23 -18.30 9.79 11.06
CA ALA A 23 -17.18 9.30 10.26
C ALA A 23 -16.25 8.34 11.03
N ARG A 24 -16.72 7.72 12.11
CA ARG A 24 -15.98 6.73 12.93
C ARG A 24 -16.71 5.39 12.97
N GLY A 25 -16.00 4.36 13.41
CA GLY A 25 -16.50 2.99 13.48
C GLY A 25 -15.88 2.09 12.42
N ASP A 26 -16.01 0.78 12.63
CA ASP A 26 -15.30 -0.26 11.87
C ASP A 26 -15.47 -0.17 10.34
N ASN A 27 -16.61 0.37 9.90
CA ASN A 27 -16.99 0.51 8.50
C ASN A 27 -17.09 1.96 8.03
N ALA A 28 -16.49 2.93 8.75
CA ALA A 28 -16.45 4.31 8.30
C ALA A 28 -15.82 4.43 6.91
N ALA A 29 -16.32 5.37 6.09
CA ALA A 29 -15.83 5.65 4.74
C ALA A 29 -14.49 6.41 4.74
N ILE A 30 -13.51 5.91 5.50
CA ILE A 30 -12.14 6.37 5.54
C ILE A 30 -11.33 5.44 4.61
N PRO A 31 -10.75 5.98 3.51
CA PRO A 31 -9.95 5.19 2.59
C PRO A 31 -8.67 4.65 3.22
N PHE A 32 -8.30 3.42 2.88
CA PHE A 32 -6.97 2.86 3.17
C PHE A 32 -6.29 2.40 1.88
N ILE A 33 -5.06 2.86 1.66
CA ILE A 33 -4.25 2.49 0.49
C ILE A 33 -3.00 1.78 0.99
N VAL A 34 -2.71 0.62 0.39
CA VAL A 34 -1.52 -0.18 0.68
C VAL A 34 -0.72 -0.36 -0.60
N GLY A 35 0.61 -0.36 -0.51
CA GLY A 35 1.51 -0.57 -1.64
C GLY A 35 2.06 -2.00 -1.67
N THR A 36 2.33 -2.54 -2.86
CA THR A 36 3.13 -3.78 -2.98
C THR A 36 4.59 -3.52 -2.61
N MET A 37 5.32 -4.58 -2.27
CA MET A 37 6.66 -4.44 -1.71
C MET A 37 7.73 -4.23 -2.77
N SER A 38 8.83 -3.57 -2.39
CA SER A 38 10.02 -3.42 -3.25
C SER A 38 10.63 -4.79 -3.61
N ARG A 39 11.08 -4.86 -4.85
CA ARG A 39 11.83 -5.97 -5.47
C ARG A 39 12.83 -5.40 -6.48
N GLY A 40 13.71 -6.25 -6.99
CA GLY A 40 14.64 -5.88 -8.06
C GLY A 40 16.03 -6.47 -7.86
N ASN A 41 16.93 -6.16 -8.79
CA ASN A 41 18.29 -6.67 -8.79
C ASN A 41 19.25 -5.60 -9.28
N ASP A 42 20.39 -5.46 -8.61
CA ASP A 42 21.50 -4.62 -9.02
C ASP A 42 22.85 -5.25 -8.59
N GLU A 43 23.96 -4.53 -8.76
CA GLU A 43 25.30 -5.04 -8.43
C GLU A 43 25.50 -5.41 -6.94
N ARG A 44 24.57 -5.01 -6.06
CA ARG A 44 24.62 -5.26 -4.61
C ARG A 44 23.84 -6.52 -4.21
N GLY A 45 23.05 -7.09 -5.12
CA GLY A 45 22.37 -8.37 -4.94
C GLY A 45 20.95 -8.43 -5.51
N THR A 46 20.39 -9.65 -5.52
CA THR A 46 19.06 -9.92 -6.05
C THR A 46 17.99 -10.00 -4.97
N PHE A 47 16.91 -9.26 -5.20
CA PHE A 47 15.64 -9.30 -4.47
C PHE A 47 14.49 -9.44 -5.46
N SER A 48 14.76 -9.96 -6.65
CA SER A 48 13.75 -10.15 -7.69
C SER A 48 12.68 -11.13 -7.22
N ASP A 49 13.04 -12.19 -6.51
CA ASP A 49 12.12 -13.21 -6.05
C ASP A 49 11.84 -13.10 -4.55
N PHE A 50 10.59 -13.29 -4.16
CA PHE A 50 10.19 -13.30 -2.75
C PHE A 50 10.32 -14.70 -2.17
N SER A 51 10.77 -14.79 -0.92
CA SER A 51 10.61 -16.02 -0.13
C SER A 51 9.13 -16.36 0.00
N ALA A 52 8.81 -17.61 0.32
CA ALA A 52 7.42 -18.03 0.51
C ALA A 52 6.69 -17.16 1.57
N GLU A 53 7.38 -16.75 2.63
CA GLU A 53 6.84 -15.90 3.68
C GLU A 53 6.59 -14.48 3.17
N LYS A 54 7.55 -13.90 2.44
CA LYS A 54 7.40 -12.56 1.86
C LYS A 54 6.29 -12.57 0.80
N GLN A 55 6.17 -13.61 -0.01
CA GLN A 55 5.08 -13.74 -0.97
C GLN A 55 3.71 -13.72 -0.29
N ARG A 56 3.53 -14.43 0.84
CA ARG A 56 2.27 -14.40 1.60
C ARG A 56 1.91 -12.99 2.09
N VAL A 57 2.90 -12.18 2.47
CA VAL A 57 2.69 -10.77 2.86
C VAL A 57 2.30 -9.93 1.65
N ASP A 58 2.96 -10.14 0.51
CA ASP A 58 2.63 -9.44 -0.74
C ASP A 58 1.20 -9.76 -1.21
N ASP A 59 0.82 -11.04 -1.17
CA ASP A 59 -0.53 -11.50 -1.50
C ASP A 59 -1.57 -10.87 -0.58
N ALA A 60 -1.25 -10.69 0.70
CA ALA A 60 -2.11 -9.98 1.64
C ALA A 60 -2.27 -8.49 1.31
N HIS A 61 -1.21 -7.81 0.85
CA HIS A 61 -1.31 -6.43 0.34
C HIS A 61 -2.18 -6.35 -0.91
N ARG A 62 -1.96 -7.26 -1.87
CA ARG A 62 -2.73 -7.31 -3.13
C ARG A 62 -4.21 -7.59 -2.90
N ASN A 63 -4.51 -8.48 -1.97
CA ASN A 63 -5.87 -8.86 -1.65
C ASN A 63 -6.54 -7.90 -0.66
N PHE A 64 -5.84 -6.89 -0.13
CA PHE A 64 -6.35 -5.96 0.87
C PHE A 64 -7.70 -5.31 0.48
N PRO A 65 -7.93 -4.88 -0.78
CA PRO A 65 -9.22 -4.31 -1.20
C PRO A 65 -10.41 -5.28 -1.08
N ASN A 66 -10.16 -6.59 -1.18
CA ASN A 66 -11.20 -7.62 -1.01
C ASN A 66 -11.48 -7.93 0.47
N LEU A 67 -10.62 -7.46 1.38
CA LEU A 67 -10.71 -7.75 2.81
C LEU A 67 -11.25 -6.56 3.61
N VAL A 68 -11.01 -5.34 3.16
CA VAL A 68 -11.34 -4.11 3.88
C VAL A 68 -12.15 -3.19 2.96
N PRO A 69 -13.35 -2.72 3.38
CA PRO A 69 -14.12 -1.74 2.62
C PRO A 69 -13.34 -0.46 2.39
N PHE A 70 -13.64 0.29 1.32
CA PHE A 70 -12.97 1.57 1.00
C PHE A 70 -11.45 1.45 0.97
N ALA A 71 -10.93 0.40 0.32
CA ALA A 71 -9.50 0.18 0.21
C ALA A 71 -9.09 -0.06 -1.23
N ALA A 72 -7.84 0.31 -1.53
CA ALA A 72 -7.21 0.04 -2.81
C ALA A 72 -5.73 -0.31 -2.62
N VAL A 73 -5.09 -0.77 -3.70
CA VAL A 73 -3.68 -1.15 -3.72
C VAL A 73 -2.92 -0.32 -4.76
N ALA A 74 -1.76 0.19 -4.38
CA ALA A 74 -0.79 0.81 -5.26
C ALA A 74 0.24 -0.25 -5.69
N ILE A 75 0.18 -0.70 -6.93
CA ILE A 75 1.10 -1.73 -7.45
C ILE A 75 2.44 -1.09 -7.81
N ALA A 76 3.54 -1.70 -7.36
CA ALA A 76 4.91 -1.22 -7.52
C ALA A 76 5.84 -2.23 -8.22
N ASP A 77 5.27 -3.26 -8.86
CA ASP A 77 6.01 -4.43 -9.34
C ASP A 77 7.02 -4.12 -10.46
N ASP A 78 6.74 -3.08 -11.24
CA ASP A 78 7.54 -2.53 -12.33
C ASP A 78 8.50 -1.42 -11.88
N LEU A 79 8.45 -1.00 -10.61
CA LEU A 79 9.33 0.02 -10.05
C LEU A 79 10.71 -0.55 -9.71
N VAL A 80 11.38 -1.10 -10.72
CA VAL A 80 12.64 -1.84 -10.63
C VAL A 80 13.72 -1.27 -11.56
N PRO A 81 15.01 -1.58 -11.34
CA PRO A 81 16.09 -1.15 -12.23
C PRO A 81 15.96 -1.68 -13.66
N PRO A 82 16.52 -0.98 -14.68
CA PRO A 82 17.29 0.27 -14.55
C PRO A 82 16.42 1.53 -14.51
N ALA A 83 15.14 1.45 -14.89
CA ALA A 83 14.23 2.60 -14.97
C ALA A 83 14.02 3.24 -13.58
N TYR A 84 13.95 2.41 -12.55
CA TYR A 84 13.83 2.84 -11.16
C TYR A 84 14.97 2.24 -10.32
N PRO A 85 16.06 2.98 -10.10
CA PRO A 85 17.18 2.49 -9.30
C PRO A 85 16.74 2.07 -7.89
N CYS A 86 17.39 1.05 -7.33
CA CYS A 86 17.13 0.59 -5.99
C CYS A 86 17.58 1.62 -4.94
N GLY A 87 17.01 1.52 -3.73
CA GLY A 87 17.32 2.41 -2.62
C GLY A 87 18.71 2.20 -2.03
N GLN A 88 18.94 2.82 -0.87
CA GLN A 88 20.20 2.65 -0.14
C GLN A 88 20.36 1.19 0.32
N GLY A 89 21.59 0.68 0.19
CA GLY A 89 21.94 -0.69 0.54
C GLY A 89 21.58 -1.75 -0.49
N SER A 90 20.31 -1.86 -0.89
CA SER A 90 19.85 -2.89 -1.83
C SER A 90 18.44 -2.63 -2.39
N CYS A 91 17.97 -3.54 -3.25
CA CYS A 91 16.62 -3.55 -3.82
C CYS A 91 15.50 -3.97 -2.85
N ILE A 92 15.81 -4.15 -1.56
CA ILE A 92 14.78 -4.23 -0.51
C ILE A 92 14.10 -2.87 -0.27
N HIS A 93 14.77 -1.78 -0.62
CA HIS A 93 14.26 -0.42 -0.52
C HIS A 93 14.01 0.15 -1.92
N PHE A 94 12.92 0.91 -2.07
CA PHE A 94 12.71 1.72 -3.26
C PHE A 94 13.75 2.84 -3.33
N GLY A 95 14.22 3.18 -4.53
CA GLY A 95 14.98 4.41 -4.76
C GLY A 95 14.07 5.63 -4.86
N ALA A 96 14.69 6.81 -4.93
CA ALA A 96 13.96 8.09 -4.95
C ALA A 96 12.99 8.22 -6.14
N ALA A 97 13.36 7.74 -7.32
CA ALA A 97 12.50 7.75 -8.50
C ALA A 97 11.26 6.86 -8.29
N ALA A 98 11.46 5.64 -7.76
CA ALA A 98 10.37 4.72 -7.44
C ALA A 98 9.43 5.32 -6.39
N TYR A 99 9.94 5.97 -5.34
CA TYR A 99 9.07 6.61 -4.33
C TYR A 99 8.21 7.74 -4.90
N ARG A 100 8.72 8.53 -5.85
CA ARG A 100 7.93 9.58 -6.50
C ARG A 100 6.78 9.00 -7.31
N GLU A 101 7.09 8.00 -8.12
CA GLU A 101 6.09 7.29 -8.93
C GLU A 101 5.07 6.56 -8.05
N LEU A 102 5.53 5.90 -6.99
CA LEU A 102 4.66 5.24 -6.02
C LEU A 102 3.72 6.27 -5.36
N GLY A 103 4.18 7.48 -5.05
CA GLY A 103 3.32 8.57 -4.57
C GLY A 103 2.18 8.92 -5.53
N VAL A 104 2.46 8.97 -6.83
CA VAL A 104 1.43 9.17 -7.87
C VAL A 104 0.40 8.05 -7.83
N ARG A 105 0.86 6.79 -7.81
CA ARG A 105 -0.01 5.61 -7.78
C ARG A 105 -0.86 5.51 -6.51
N TYR A 106 -0.31 5.92 -5.36
CA TYR A 106 -1.08 6.02 -4.12
C TYR A 106 -2.20 7.05 -4.21
N TYR A 107 -1.91 8.21 -4.83
CA TYR A 107 -2.92 9.23 -5.06
C TYR A 107 -4.01 8.76 -6.03
N GLU A 108 -3.65 8.11 -7.13
CA GLU A 108 -4.60 7.53 -8.07
C GLU A 108 -5.49 6.46 -7.42
N ALA A 109 -4.91 5.57 -6.61
CA ALA A 109 -5.64 4.57 -5.86
C ALA A 109 -6.57 5.20 -4.80
N LEU A 110 -6.17 6.29 -4.18
CA LEU A 110 -7.05 7.06 -3.28
C LEU A 110 -8.23 7.66 -4.04
N GLN A 111 -7.97 8.28 -5.19
CA GLN A 111 -9.01 8.89 -6.02
C GLN A 111 -10.03 7.85 -6.52
N SER A 112 -9.60 6.65 -6.88
CA SER A 112 -10.52 5.58 -7.31
C SER A 112 -11.49 5.16 -6.21
N VAL A 113 -11.03 5.09 -4.95
CA VAL A 113 -11.89 4.78 -3.80
C VAL A 113 -12.89 5.90 -3.53
N ILE A 114 -12.42 7.15 -3.53
CA ILE A 114 -13.28 8.33 -3.28
C ILE A 114 -14.33 8.48 -4.39
N SER A 115 -13.96 8.24 -5.65
CA SER A 115 -14.87 8.40 -6.78
C SER A 115 -15.92 7.29 -6.83
N ALA A 116 -15.59 6.08 -6.36
CA ALA A 116 -16.53 4.97 -6.26
C ALA A 116 -17.55 5.10 -5.10
N THR A 117 -17.44 6.14 -4.27
CA THR A 117 -18.33 6.41 -3.13
C THR A 117 -19.30 7.57 -3.36
N ASN A 118 -19.19 8.28 -4.49
CA ASN A 118 -20.14 9.30 -4.95
C ASN A 118 -21.13 8.70 -5.94
#